data_AF-W2LEA1-F1
#
_entry.id   AF-W2LEA1-F1
#
_cell.length_a   1.000
_cell.length_b   1.000
_cell.length_c   1.000
_cell.angle_alpha   90.00
_cell.angle_beta   90.00
_cell.angle_gamma   90.00
#
_symmetry.space_group_name_H-M   'P 1'
#
loop_
_entity.id
_entity.type
_entity.pdbx_description
1 polymer ?
#
loop_
_entity_poly.entity_id
_entity_poly.type
_entity_poly.pdbx_seq_one_letter_code
_entity_poly.pdbx_strand_id
1 'polypeptide(L)'
;MQTLQYYIPRKGIDALIESVNTAFSQLKSDTVNDIFLTLQACMLASLREEGGNVYKLPHLKKAKLRRAKCLPTSLKCSRELYESAVALLAASDRGSALLFGNK
;
A
#
# COMPACT_ATOMS: atom_id res chain seq x y z
N MET A 1 -0.57 -2.34 -14.00
CA MET A 1 0.72 -3.04 -14.10
C MET A 1 0.84 -3.65 -15.49
N GLN A 2 1.19 -2.82 -16.49
CA GLN A 2 1.35 -3.21 -17.90
C GLN A 2 2.78 -2.90 -18.38
N THR A 3 3.75 -2.99 -17.48
CA THR A 3 5.14 -2.56 -17.72
C THR A 3 6.04 -3.68 -18.24
N LEU A 4 5.71 -4.95 -17.98
CA LEU A 4 6.53 -6.11 -18.38
C LEU A 4 6.42 -6.49 -19.85
N GLN A 5 5.32 -6.14 -20.52
CA GLN A 5 5.09 -6.46 -21.95
C GLN A 5 5.91 -5.56 -22.88
N TYR A 6 6.23 -4.35 -22.43
CA TYR A 6 6.94 -3.36 -23.23
C TYR A 6 8.45 -3.64 -23.34
N TYR A 7 9.04 -4.30 -22.33
CA TYR A 7 10.47 -4.57 -22.28
C TYR A 7 10.88 -5.91 -22.93
N ILE A 8 9.94 -6.82 -23.16
CA ILE A 8 10.25 -8.14 -23.73
C ILE A 8 9.20 -8.42 -24.81
N PRO A 9 9.56 -8.32 -26.11
CA PRO A 9 8.66 -8.70 -27.18
C PRO A 9 8.43 -10.22 -27.08
N ARG A 10 7.31 -10.60 -26.48
CA ARG A 10 6.93 -12.00 -26.29
C ARG A 10 5.81 -12.36 -27.24
N LYS A 11 6.07 -13.32 -28.11
CA LYS A 11 5.04 -13.91 -28.97
C LYS A 11 4.35 -15.03 -28.17
N GLY A 12 3.13 -14.76 -27.70
CA GLY A 12 2.26 -15.79 -27.09
C GLY A 12 2.09 -15.71 -25.57
N ILE A 13 1.02 -16.36 -25.09
CA ILE A 13 0.62 -16.40 -23.68
C ILE A 13 1.66 -17.12 -22.82
N ASP A 14 2.24 -18.22 -23.32
CA ASP A 14 3.21 -19.03 -22.55
C ASP A 14 4.46 -18.24 -22.18
N ALA A 15 5.02 -17.51 -23.16
CA ALA A 15 6.16 -16.64 -22.92
C ALA A 15 5.82 -15.55 -21.88
N LEU A 16 4.59 -15.01 -21.90
CA LEU A 16 4.14 -14.03 -20.92
C LEU A 16 4.08 -14.64 -19.51
N ILE A 17 3.53 -15.84 -19.36
CA ILE A 17 3.46 -16.56 -18.09
C ILE A 17 4.86 -16.80 -17.52
N GLU A 18 5.79 -17.31 -18.34
CA GLU A 18 7.18 -17.54 -17.93
C GLU A 18 7.86 -16.23 -17.47
N SER A 19 7.58 -15.15 -18.20
CA SER A 19 7.94 -13.77 -17.85
C SER A 19 7.52 -13.34 -16.47
N VAL A 20 6.23 -13.48 -16.18
CA VAL A 20 5.68 -13.10 -14.89
C VAL A 20 6.28 -13.96 -13.78
N ASN A 21 6.40 -15.28 -13.99
CA ASN A 21 6.97 -16.20 -13.01
C ASN A 21 8.44 -15.89 -12.69
N THR A 22 9.24 -15.60 -13.72
CA THR A 22 10.64 -15.22 -13.54
C THR A 22 10.76 -13.89 -12.79
N ALA A 23 9.96 -12.89 -13.17
CA ALA A 23 9.96 -11.58 -12.50
C ALA A 23 9.52 -11.69 -11.04
N PHE A 24 8.53 -12.53 -10.74
CA PHE A 24 8.09 -12.83 -9.39
C PHE A 24 9.20 -13.52 -8.57
N SER A 25 9.87 -14.52 -9.15
CA SER A 25 10.96 -15.25 -8.49
C SER A 25 12.19 -14.37 -8.22
N GLN A 26 12.43 -13.37 -9.07
CA GLN A 26 13.52 -12.39 -8.90
C GLN A 26 13.16 -11.27 -7.90
N LEU A 27 11.90 -11.17 -7.46
CA LEU A 27 11.47 -10.10 -6.58
C LEU A 27 12.07 -10.28 -5.17
N LYS A 28 12.87 -9.31 -4.74
CA LYS A 28 13.48 -9.32 -3.41
C LYS A 28 12.42 -9.11 -2.33
N SER A 29 12.52 -9.85 -1.23
CA SER A 29 11.66 -9.68 -0.05
C SER A 29 11.69 -8.25 0.49
N ASP A 30 12.86 -7.61 0.45
CA ASP A 30 13.02 -6.19 0.79
C ASP A 30 12.16 -5.26 -0.06
N THR A 31 12.04 -5.53 -1.36
CA THR A 31 11.19 -4.75 -2.28
C THR A 31 9.72 -4.91 -1.91
N VAL A 32 9.29 -6.13 -1.61
CA VAL A 32 7.92 -6.43 -1.18
C VAL A 32 7.61 -5.67 0.11
N ASN A 33 8.50 -5.73 1.11
CA ASN A 33 8.33 -5.01 2.36
C ASN A 33 8.28 -3.49 2.15
N ASP A 34 9.12 -2.97 1.25
CA ASP A 34 9.11 -1.54 0.90
C ASP A 34 7.80 -1.10 0.26
N ILE A 35 7.18 -1.96 -0.56
CA ILE A 35 5.86 -1.72 -1.15
C ILE A 35 4.79 -1.70 -0.06
N PHE A 36 4.77 -2.70 0.83
CA PHE A 36 3.78 -2.75 1.93
C PHE A 36 3.84 -1.55 2.86
N LEU A 37 5.04 -1.11 3.27
CA LEU A 37 5.19 0.08 4.11
C LEU A 37 4.76 1.36 3.39
N THR A 38 4.98 1.44 2.07
CA THR A 38 4.49 2.57 1.28
C THR A 38 2.96 2.58 1.21
N LEU A 39 2.35 1.41 0.98
CA LEU A 39 0.89 1.26 0.96
C LEU A 39 0.26 1.68 2.29
N GLN A 40 0.80 1.20 3.41
CA GLN A 40 0.35 1.60 4.75
C GLN A 40 0.48 3.12 4.96
N ALA A 41 1.56 3.74 4.47
CA ALA A 41 1.73 5.18 4.59
C ALA A 41 0.69 5.95 3.77
N CYS A 42 0.38 5.48 2.55
CA CYS A 42 -0.69 6.04 1.72
C CYS A 42 -2.05 5.90 2.40
N MET A 43 -2.35 4.75 3.03
CA MET A 43 -3.59 4.56 3.79
C MET A 43 -3.69 5.55 4.95
N LEU A 44 -2.61 5.75 5.71
CA LEU A 44 -2.58 6.77 6.77
C LEU A 44 -2.75 8.19 6.23
N ALA A 45 -2.18 8.48 5.06
CA ALA A 45 -2.35 9.77 4.41
C ALA A 45 -3.80 9.99 3.94
N SER A 46 -4.44 8.97 3.34
CA SER A 46 -5.85 9.08 2.95
C SER A 46 -6.77 9.27 4.14
N LEU A 47 -6.48 8.64 5.29
CA LEU A 47 -7.27 8.86 6.51
C LEU A 47 -7.15 10.32 7.01
N ARG A 48 -5.98 10.95 6.82
CA ARG A 48 -5.76 12.36 7.19
C ARG A 48 -6.43 13.34 6.23
N GLU A 49 -6.53 12.97 4.96
CA GLU A 49 -7.24 13.73 3.92
C GLU A 49 -8.72 13.34 3.83
N GLU A 50 -9.32 12.81 4.91
CA GLU A 50 -10.75 12.50 4.98
C GLU A 50 -11.26 11.53 3.89
N GLY A 51 -10.39 10.60 3.47
CA GLY A 51 -10.66 9.66 2.37
C GLY A 51 -10.20 10.15 1.01
N GLY A 52 -9.71 11.39 0.91
CA GLY A 52 -9.11 11.96 -0.28
C GLY A 52 -7.78 11.32 -0.67
N ASN A 53 -7.37 11.57 -1.92
CA ASN A 53 -6.09 11.13 -2.48
C ASN A 53 -5.14 12.30 -2.78
N VAL A 54 -5.49 13.51 -2.35
CA VAL A 54 -4.73 14.74 -2.58
C VAL A 54 -3.64 14.86 -1.51
N TYR A 55 -2.73 13.88 -1.48
CA TYR A 55 -1.57 13.89 -0.62
C TYR A 55 -0.29 13.63 -1.41
N LYS A 56 0.81 14.20 -0.92
CA LYS A 56 2.14 13.84 -1.42
C LYS A 56 2.47 12.41 -1.01
N LEU A 57 3.07 11.65 -1.92
CA LEU A 57 3.48 10.28 -1.63
C LEU A 57 4.40 10.25 -0.38
N PRO A 58 4.05 9.50 0.68
CA PRO A 58 4.86 9.50 1.89
C PRO A 58 6.23 8.84 1.69
N HIS A 59 7.30 9.62 1.86
CA HIS A 59 8.68 9.13 1.74
C HIS A 59 9.27 8.72 3.10
N LEU A 60 9.13 7.44 3.46
CA LEU A 60 9.61 6.88 4.74
C LEU A 60 11.14 6.67 4.86
N LYS A 61 11.93 7.06 3.85
CA LYS A 61 13.39 6.82 3.81
C LYS A 61 13.77 5.36 4.16
N LYS A 62 13.01 4.39 3.63
CA LYS A 62 13.05 2.97 4.02
C LYS A 62 14.45 2.36 3.92
N ALA A 63 15.20 2.67 2.87
CA ALA A 63 16.59 2.24 2.73
C ALA A 63 17.50 2.74 3.88
N LYS A 64 17.31 3.98 4.36
CA LYS A 64 18.06 4.51 5.50
C LYS A 64 17.69 3.78 6.79
N LEU A 65 16.39 3.57 7.04
CA LEU A 65 15.90 2.87 8.23
C LEU A 65 16.35 1.40 8.26
N ARG A 66 16.34 0.73 7.10
CA ARG A 66 16.83 -0.65 6.95
C ARG A 66 18.31 -0.76 7.31
N ARG A 67 19.15 0.14 6.79
CA ARG A 67 20.59 0.18 7.13
C ARG A 67 20.83 0.40 8.62
N ALA A 68 19.98 1.20 9.27
CA ALA A 68 20.02 1.43 10.70
C ALA A 68 19.38 0.31 11.55
N LYS A 69 18.82 -0.75 10.92
CA LYS A 69 18.02 -1.81 11.57
C LYS A 69 16.83 -1.28 12.38
N CYS A 70 16.31 -0.11 12.01
CA CYS A 70 15.16 0.54 12.64
C CYS A 70 13.94 0.62 11.70
N LEU A 71 13.90 -0.21 10.65
CA LEU A 71 12.76 -0.24 9.74
C LEU A 71 11.58 -0.94 10.44
N PRO A 72 10.44 -0.25 10.65
CA PRO A 72 9.28 -0.88 11.26
C PRO A 72 8.70 -1.97 10.35
N THR A 73 8.13 -3.02 10.96
CA THR A 73 7.40 -4.06 10.24
C THR A 73 6.03 -3.56 9.75
N SER A 74 5.40 -2.67 10.52
CA SER A 74 4.15 -2.02 10.16
C SER A 74 4.08 -0.61 10.72
N LEU A 75 3.35 0.27 10.03
CA LEU A 75 3.07 1.62 10.52
C LEU A 75 1.90 1.60 11.50
N LYS A 76 1.99 2.43 12.54
CA LYS A 76 0.92 2.59 13.51
C LYS A 76 -0.06 3.66 13.04
N CYS A 77 -1.35 3.34 13.12
CA CYS A 77 -2.43 4.32 13.07
C CYS A 77 -2.68 4.83 14.49
N SER A 78 -2.79 6.14 14.68
CA SER A 78 -3.17 6.67 15.99
C SER A 78 -4.66 6.45 16.23
N ARG A 79 -5.05 6.32 17.50
CA ARG A 79 -6.45 6.08 17.86
C ARG A 79 -7.33 7.24 17.43
N GLU A 80 -6.83 8.46 17.57
CA GLU A 80 -7.52 9.70 17.24
C GLU A 80 -7.79 9.77 15.72
N LEU A 81 -6.80 9.39 14.89
CA LEU A 81 -6.97 9.35 13.45
C LEU A 81 -8.00 8.30 13.02
N TYR A 82 -7.98 7.13 13.67
CA TYR A 82 -8.95 6.08 13.43
C TYR A 82 -10.37 6.54 13.79
N GLU A 83 -10.55 7.09 14.99
CA GLU A 83 -11.85 7.58 15.47
C GLU A 83 -12.40 8.71 14.58
N SER A 84 -11.55 9.64 14.15
CA SER A 84 -11.90 10.70 13.19
C SER A 84 -12.41 10.12 11.87
N ALA A 85 -11.72 9.12 11.32
CA ALA A 85 -12.13 8.49 10.08
C ALA A 85 -13.45 7.70 10.23
N VAL A 86 -13.64 7.00 11.33
CA VAL A 86 -14.89 6.28 11.63
C VAL A 86 -16.06 7.25 11.76
N ALA A 87 -15.86 8.38 12.47
CA ALA A 87 -16.88 9.41 12.59
C ALA A 87 -17.29 9.99 11.23
N LEU A 88 -16.31 10.26 10.36
CA LEU A 88 -16.55 10.74 9.00
C LEU A 88 -17.33 9.73 8.15
N LEU A 89 -16.99 8.44 8.25
CA LEU A 89 -17.71 7.37 7.56
C LEU A 89 -19.14 7.24 8.05
N ALA A 90 -19.36 7.34 9.37
CA ALA A 90 -20.70 7.31 9.97
C ALA A 90 -21.57 8.49 9.51
N ALA A 91 -20.97 9.68 9.31
CA ALA A 91 -21.67 10.86 8.83
C ALA A 91 -21.99 10.83 7.32
N SER A 92 -21.28 10.03 6.52
CA SER A 92 -21.32 10.09 5.06
C SER A 92 -22.43 9.25 4.40
N ASP A 93 -23.40 8.73 5.18
CA ASP A 93 -24.56 7.91 4.77
C ASP A 93 -24.40 7.13 3.45
N ARG A 94 -23.42 6.23 3.43
CA ARG A 94 -23.29 5.19 2.40
C ARG A 94 -22.96 3.86 3.07
N GLY A 95 -23.98 3.23 3.67
CA GLY A 95 -24.05 1.79 3.93
C GLY A 95 -22.88 1.11 4.67
N SER A 96 -22.01 1.84 5.36
CA SER A 96 -20.76 1.31 5.93
C SER A 96 -20.73 1.29 7.46
N ALA A 97 -21.75 1.84 8.13
CA ALA A 97 -21.91 1.78 9.59
C ALA A 97 -21.92 0.34 10.14
N LEU A 98 -22.21 -0.66 9.31
CA LEU A 98 -22.23 -2.08 9.69
C LEU A 98 -20.84 -2.76 9.72
N LEU A 99 -19.79 -2.15 9.16
CA LEU A 99 -18.45 -2.77 9.09
C LEU A 99 -17.54 -2.39 10.26
N PHE A 100 -17.82 -1.27 10.93
CA PHE A 100 -17.01 -0.74 12.03
C PHE A 100 -17.79 -0.59 13.34
N GLY A 101 -19.02 -1.09 13.40
CA GLY A 101 -19.83 -1.12 14.61
C GLY A 101 -19.28 -2.12 15.62
N ASN A 102 -18.90 -1.62 16.80
CA ASN A 102 -18.54 -2.44 17.95
C ASN A 102 -19.76 -3.30 18.36
N LYS A 103 -19.54 -4.62 18.52
CA LYS A 103 -20.38 -5.46 19.38
C LYS A 103 -20.02 -5.24 20.84
#